data_AF-A0A7X5X4T4-F1
#
_entry.id   AF-A0A7X5X4T4-F1
#
_cell.length_a   1.000
_cell.length_b   1.000
_cell.length_c   1.000
_cell.angle_alpha   90.00
_cell.angle_beta   90.00
_cell.angle_gamma   90.00
#
_symmetry.space_group_name_H-M   'P 1'
#
loop_
_entity.id
_entity.type
_entity.pdbx_description
1 polymer ?
#
loop_
_entity_poly.entity_id
_entity_poly.type
_entity_poly.pdbx_seq_one_letter_code
_entity_poly.pdbx_strand_id
1 'polypeptide(L)'
;MPTSTSAVSSTSPTSFAAPSLPDRRRGDLILFMAIAFGVSWASWFTAIGLGGSATQAPTALPYLFGAFGPLIGALVIRVRRGRRGEPAPEHVVRFRRATLFRVPPLLALASATVLSAALLAHAAGGPALSWADAKEVMRDAGGPAAFLISMVLSGPLSEEPGWRGTAYPRMRASMGRFRVGLVLGVIWPVWHLPLFSIDGTVQNELGLKREVGDVRKGGTR
;
A
#
# COMPACT_ATOMS: atom_id res chain seq x y z
N MET A 1 78.01 25.80 11.44
CA MET A 1 77.48 24.52 10.93
C MET A 1 75.96 24.57 10.99
N PRO A 2 75.23 24.61 9.86
CA PRO A 2 73.80 24.30 9.84
C PRO A 2 73.56 22.90 9.26
N THR A 3 72.75 22.12 9.95
CA THR A 3 72.31 20.77 9.59
C THR A 3 71.28 20.81 8.47
N SER A 4 71.48 20.01 7.42
CA SER A 4 70.50 19.80 6.35
C SER A 4 69.54 18.69 6.75
N THR A 5 68.23 18.97 6.75
CA THR A 5 67.17 17.96 6.97
C THR A 5 66.64 17.50 5.62
N SER A 6 66.91 16.24 5.27
CA SER A 6 66.41 15.58 4.06
C SER A 6 64.91 15.29 4.17
N ALA A 7 64.12 15.74 3.19
CA ALA A 7 62.71 15.42 3.06
C ALA A 7 62.52 14.02 2.46
N VAL A 8 61.82 13.14 3.17
CA VAL A 8 61.40 11.82 2.67
C VAL A 8 60.10 12.00 1.87
N SER A 9 60.16 11.65 0.58
CA SER A 9 59.02 11.62 -0.32
C SER A 9 58.10 10.43 -0.01
N SER A 10 56.86 10.69 0.40
CA SER A 10 55.84 9.67 0.62
C SER A 10 55.06 9.40 -0.68
N THR A 11 55.24 8.20 -1.25
CA THR A 11 54.40 7.69 -2.34
C THR A 11 53.06 7.22 -1.78
N SER A 12 51.96 7.82 -2.22
CA SER A 12 50.59 7.39 -1.86
C SER A 12 50.24 6.06 -2.56
N PRO A 13 49.64 5.08 -1.87
CA PRO A 13 49.20 3.85 -2.51
C PRO A 13 47.92 4.10 -3.32
N THR A 14 47.94 3.72 -4.59
CA THR A 14 46.80 3.74 -5.50
C THR A 14 45.72 2.77 -4.99
N SER A 15 44.63 3.32 -4.47
CA SER A 15 43.45 2.54 -4.06
C SER A 15 42.77 1.94 -5.30
N PHE A 16 42.87 0.63 -5.48
CA PHE A 16 42.04 -0.10 -6.44
C PHE A 16 40.58 -0.07 -5.95
N ALA A 17 39.72 0.65 -6.67
CA ALA A 17 38.29 0.68 -6.41
C ALA A 17 37.70 -0.73 -6.60
N ALA A 18 37.24 -1.34 -5.50
CA ALA A 18 36.53 -2.60 -5.53
C ALA A 18 35.25 -2.48 -6.41
N PRO A 19 34.85 -3.55 -7.12
CA PRO A 19 33.64 -3.55 -7.94
C PRO A 19 32.42 -3.18 -7.08
N SER A 20 31.62 -2.22 -7.55
CA SER A 20 30.42 -1.78 -6.86
C SER A 20 29.42 -2.93 -6.79
N LEU A 21 29.24 -3.52 -5.60
CA LEU A 21 28.18 -4.50 -5.34
C LEU A 21 26.83 -3.92 -5.84
N PRO A 22 25.97 -4.71 -6.51
CA PRO A 22 24.66 -4.24 -6.91
C PRO A 22 23.94 -3.63 -5.70
N ASP A 23 23.31 -2.47 -5.90
CA ASP A 23 22.67 -1.70 -4.83
C ASP A 23 21.64 -2.60 -4.13
N ARG A 24 22.02 -3.14 -2.97
CA ARG A 24 21.26 -4.14 -2.22
C ARG A 24 19.84 -3.65 -1.89
N ARG A 25 19.66 -2.32 -1.82
CA ARG A 25 18.35 -1.68 -1.65
C ARG A 25 17.42 -1.91 -2.84
N ARG A 26 17.94 -1.89 -4.07
CA ARG A 26 17.16 -2.20 -5.28
C ARG A 26 16.74 -3.66 -5.30
N GLY A 27 17.65 -4.57 -4.97
CA GLY A 27 17.35 -6.01 -4.88
C GLY A 27 16.27 -6.31 -3.83
N ASP A 28 16.39 -5.73 -2.63
CA ASP A 28 15.36 -5.85 -1.59
C ASP A 28 14.01 -5.24 -2.01
N LEU A 29 14.02 -4.12 -2.75
CA LEU A 29 12.80 -3.49 -3.26
C LEU A 29 12.09 -4.38 -4.29
N ILE A 30 12.84 -4.95 -5.24
CA ILE A 30 12.30 -5.87 -6.25
C ILE A 30 11.72 -7.11 -5.57
N LEU A 31 12.44 -7.69 -4.62
CA LEU A 31 11.96 -8.84 -3.86
C LEU A 31 10.70 -8.51 -3.06
N PHE A 32 10.66 -7.34 -2.41
CA PHE A 32 9.46 -6.87 -1.72
C PHE A 32 8.27 -6.80 -2.68
N MET A 33 8.43 -6.16 -3.83
CA MET A 33 7.36 -6.03 -4.84
C MET A 33 6.89 -7.39 -5.34
N ALA A 34 7.82 -8.30 -5.63
CA ALA A 34 7.50 -9.65 -6.09
C ALA A 34 6.68 -10.43 -5.05
N ILE A 35 7.03 -10.36 -3.77
CA ILE A 35 6.28 -11.02 -2.70
C ILE A 35 4.92 -10.34 -2.50
N ALA A 36 4.89 -9.01 -2.44
CA ALA A 36 3.67 -8.25 -2.21
C ALA A 36 2.63 -8.52 -3.30
N PHE A 37 3.03 -8.44 -4.58
CA PHE A 37 2.15 -8.76 -5.69
C PHE A 37 1.86 -10.26 -5.78
N GLY A 38 2.89 -11.11 -5.68
CA GLY A 38 2.73 -12.55 -5.83
C GLY A 38 1.77 -13.17 -4.82
N VAL A 39 1.91 -12.82 -3.53
CA VAL A 39 1.01 -13.32 -2.48
C VAL A 39 -0.40 -12.76 -2.65
N SER A 40 -0.54 -11.45 -2.86
CA SER A 40 -1.85 -10.84 -3.01
C SER A 40 -2.61 -11.35 -4.23
N TRP A 41 -1.96 -11.36 -5.38
CA TRP A 41 -2.59 -11.80 -6.63
C TRP A 41 -2.89 -13.30 -6.61
N ALA A 42 -2.00 -14.15 -6.09
CA ALA A 42 -2.31 -15.58 -5.96
C ALA A 42 -3.55 -15.81 -5.09
N SER A 43 -3.65 -15.08 -3.97
CA SER A 43 -4.80 -15.17 -3.07
C SER A 43 -6.08 -14.66 -3.75
N TRP A 44 -6.02 -13.51 -4.40
CA TRP A 44 -7.18 -12.94 -5.08
C TRP A 44 -7.61 -13.72 -6.33
N PHE A 45 -6.69 -14.28 -7.10
CA PHE A 45 -7.05 -15.21 -8.18
C PHE A 45 -7.67 -16.49 -7.65
N THR A 46 -7.26 -16.95 -6.47
CA THR A 46 -7.95 -18.07 -5.79
C THR A 46 -9.38 -17.67 -5.41
N ALA A 47 -9.58 -16.48 -4.84
CA ALA A 47 -10.90 -15.94 -4.54
C ALA A 47 -11.79 -15.83 -5.79
N ILE A 48 -11.24 -15.32 -6.90
CA ILE A 48 -11.93 -15.26 -8.21
C ILE A 48 -12.33 -16.66 -8.69
N GLY A 49 -11.43 -17.64 -8.58
CA GLY A 49 -11.69 -19.02 -9.00
C GLY A 49 -12.73 -19.73 -8.13
N LEU A 50 -12.83 -19.38 -6.85
CA LEU A 50 -13.87 -19.89 -5.94
C LEU A 50 -15.25 -19.25 -6.23
N GLY A 51 -15.27 -17.99 -6.67
CA GLY A 51 -16.48 -17.25 -7.01
C GLY A 51 -17.31 -16.81 -5.80
N GLY A 52 -18.31 -15.95 -6.02
CA GLY A 52 -19.15 -15.41 -4.94
C GLY A 52 -18.55 -14.20 -4.22
N SER A 53 -19.24 -13.75 -3.17
CA SER A 53 -18.93 -12.49 -2.49
C SER A 53 -17.66 -12.55 -1.65
N ALA A 54 -16.89 -11.46 -1.65
CA ALA A 54 -15.72 -11.21 -0.80
C ALA A 54 -16.00 -11.32 0.72
N THR A 55 -17.27 -11.25 1.14
CA THR A 55 -17.67 -11.36 2.55
C THR A 55 -18.16 -12.77 2.94
N GLN A 56 -18.26 -13.69 1.99
CA GLN A 56 -18.83 -15.02 2.21
C GLN A 56 -17.80 -16.13 1.99
N ALA A 57 -17.93 -17.22 2.76
CA ALA A 57 -17.13 -18.41 2.55
C ALA A 57 -17.55 -19.11 1.23
N PRO A 58 -16.60 -19.70 0.47
CA PRO A 58 -15.18 -19.86 0.81
C PRO A 58 -14.29 -18.66 0.42
N THR A 59 -14.83 -17.67 -0.29
CA THR A 59 -14.09 -16.57 -0.96
C THR A 59 -13.52 -15.52 -0.01
N ALA A 60 -14.15 -15.31 1.14
CA ALA A 60 -13.72 -14.32 2.13
C ALA A 60 -12.29 -14.54 2.66
N LEU A 61 -11.88 -15.80 2.85
CA LEU A 61 -10.57 -16.13 3.39
C LEU A 61 -9.43 -15.73 2.42
N PRO A 62 -9.40 -16.19 1.15
CA PRO A 62 -8.38 -15.77 0.19
C PRO A 62 -8.47 -14.28 -0.14
N TYR A 63 -9.68 -13.68 -0.14
CA TYR A 63 -9.85 -12.23 -0.28
C TYR A 63 -9.08 -11.47 0.82
N LEU A 64 -9.35 -11.80 2.09
CA LEU A 64 -8.73 -11.16 3.24
C LEU A 64 -7.22 -11.40 3.27
N PHE A 65 -6.79 -12.64 3.02
CA PHE A 65 -5.36 -12.99 3.03
C PHE A 65 -4.57 -12.23 1.97
N GLY A 66 -5.18 -11.95 0.81
CA GLY A 66 -4.53 -11.16 -0.23
C GLY A 66 -4.13 -9.75 0.21
N ALA A 67 -4.85 -9.12 1.15
CA ALA A 67 -4.48 -7.82 1.69
C ALA A 67 -3.13 -7.83 2.44
N PHE A 68 -2.68 -8.98 2.95
CA PHE A 68 -1.47 -9.11 3.76
C PHE A 68 -0.18 -9.31 2.94
N GLY A 69 -0.25 -9.38 1.61
CA GLY A 69 0.94 -9.52 0.76
C GLY A 69 2.05 -8.49 1.06
N PRO A 70 1.76 -7.18 1.17
CA PRO A 70 2.74 -6.17 1.54
C PRO A 70 3.35 -6.39 2.94
N LEU A 71 2.55 -6.77 3.95
CA LEU A 71 3.08 -7.12 5.27
C LEU A 71 4.03 -8.31 5.22
N ILE A 72 3.66 -9.38 4.52
CA ILE A 72 4.50 -10.59 4.38
C ILE A 72 5.80 -10.21 3.69
N GLY A 73 5.75 -9.44 2.59
CA GLY A 73 6.94 -8.91 1.93
C GLY A 73 7.84 -8.10 2.88
N ALA A 74 7.24 -7.22 3.69
CA ALA A 74 7.97 -6.44 4.68
C ALA A 74 8.68 -7.32 5.73
N LEU A 75 8.00 -8.33 6.24
CA LEU A 75 8.54 -9.28 7.21
C LEU A 75 9.70 -10.10 6.62
N VAL A 76 9.58 -10.57 5.37
CA VAL A 76 10.66 -11.29 4.69
C VAL A 76 11.90 -10.41 4.55
N ILE A 77 11.74 -9.16 4.13
CA ILE A 77 12.85 -8.21 4.03
C ILE A 77 13.45 -7.88 5.40
N ARG A 78 12.60 -7.70 6.43
CA ARG A 78 13.02 -7.48 7.82
C ARG A 78 13.91 -8.63 8.32
N VAL A 79 13.48 -9.88 8.13
CA VAL A 79 14.24 -11.08 8.55
C VAL A 79 15.54 -11.19 7.77
N ARG A 80 15.51 -11.00 6.44
CA ARG A 80 16.71 -11.04 5.59
C ARG A 80 17.75 -9.98 5.98
N ARG A 81 17.32 -8.79 6.39
CA ARG A 81 18.22 -7.74 6.89
C ARG A 81 18.78 -8.07 8.26
N GLY A 82 17.95 -8.57 9.18
CA GLY A 82 18.39 -9.01 10.50
C GLY A 82 19.48 -10.08 10.43
N ARG A 83 19.33 -11.07 9.54
CA ARG A 83 20.35 -12.10 9.28
C ARG A 83 21.67 -11.54 8.72
N ARG A 84 21.66 -10.34 8.13
CA ARG A 84 22.85 -9.66 7.59
C ARG A 84 23.46 -8.64 8.57
N GLY A 85 22.89 -8.48 9.76
CA GLY A 85 23.28 -7.42 10.68
C GLY A 85 22.94 -6.01 10.19
N GLU A 86 22.09 -5.88 9.17
CA GLU A 86 21.65 -4.58 8.68
C GLU A 86 20.58 -3.99 9.62
N PRO A 87 20.60 -2.67 9.88
CA PRO A 87 19.61 -2.05 10.74
C PRO A 87 18.21 -2.29 10.18
N ALA A 88 17.24 -2.46 11.09
CA ALA A 88 15.84 -2.50 10.73
C ALA A 88 15.50 -1.25 9.91
N PRO A 89 14.64 -1.34 8.86
CA PRO A 89 14.12 -0.16 8.20
C PRO A 89 13.58 0.80 9.26
N GLU A 90 14.21 1.96 9.37
CA GLU A 90 13.89 2.94 10.38
C GLU A 90 12.45 3.42 10.10
N HIS A 91 11.55 3.18 11.06
CA HIS A 91 10.18 3.70 11.16
C HIS A 91 9.04 2.89 10.51
N VAL A 92 8.60 1.83 11.18
CA VAL A 92 7.16 1.75 11.51
C VAL A 92 6.96 2.85 12.56
N VAL A 93 6.28 3.94 12.17
CA VAL A 93 6.00 5.17 12.95
C VAL A 93 6.62 5.20 14.35
N ARG A 94 7.66 6.03 14.57
CA ARG A 94 8.14 6.33 15.93
C ARG A 94 6.95 6.80 16.75
N PHE A 95 6.43 5.92 17.62
CA PHE A 95 5.29 6.24 18.45
C PHE A 95 5.72 7.30 19.45
N ARG A 96 5.35 8.54 19.17
CA ARG A 96 5.48 9.67 20.08
C ARG A 96 4.07 10.10 20.42
N ARG A 97 3.82 10.38 21.70
CA ARG A 97 2.52 10.94 22.15
C ARG A 97 2.13 12.18 21.33
N ALA A 98 3.12 12.99 20.94
CA ALA A 98 2.96 14.14 20.05
C ALA A 98 2.35 13.80 18.67
N THR A 99 2.57 12.59 18.15
CA THR A 99 1.99 12.13 16.87
C THR A 99 0.49 11.89 17.02
N LEU A 100 0.00 11.49 18.20
CA LEU A 100 -1.45 11.28 18.43
C LEU A 100 -2.23 12.58 18.23
N PHE A 101 -1.67 13.73 18.61
CA PHE A 101 -2.31 15.03 18.38
C PHE A 101 -2.40 15.42 16.89
N ARG A 102 -1.59 14.79 16.02
CA ARG A 102 -1.67 14.99 14.56
C ARG A 102 -2.70 14.07 13.90
N VAL A 103 -3.12 13.00 14.58
CA VAL A 103 -4.06 12.03 14.00
C VAL A 103 -5.44 12.66 13.74
N PRO A 104 -6.10 13.37 14.68
CA PRO A 104 -7.39 14.00 14.43
C PRO A 104 -7.41 14.97 13.25
N PRO A 105 -6.47 15.95 13.10
CA PRO A 105 -6.50 16.85 11.95
C PRO A 105 -6.19 16.14 10.63
N LEU A 106 -5.34 15.09 10.63
CA LEU A 106 -5.09 14.30 9.42
C LEU A 106 -6.31 13.46 9.02
N LEU A 107 -7.01 12.87 9.98
CA LEU A 107 -8.27 12.17 9.74
C LEU A 107 -9.34 13.14 9.24
N ALA A 108 -9.46 14.32 9.85
CA ALA A 108 -10.38 15.35 9.41
C ALA A 108 -10.08 15.80 7.98
N LEU A 109 -8.80 15.98 7.63
CA LEU A 109 -8.39 16.31 6.27
C LEU A 109 -8.71 15.19 5.28
N ALA A 110 -8.41 13.94 5.62
CA ALA A 110 -8.72 12.78 4.77
C ALA A 110 -10.24 12.58 4.59
N SER A 111 -11.02 12.76 5.65
CA SER A 111 -12.48 12.71 5.56
C SER A 111 -13.02 13.89 4.74
N ALA A 112 -12.44 15.08 4.88
CA ALA A 112 -12.84 16.26 4.12
C ALA A 112 -12.63 16.08 2.61
N THR A 113 -11.56 15.40 2.18
CA THR A 113 -11.36 15.12 0.75
C THR A 113 -12.41 14.16 0.20
N VAL A 114 -12.76 13.10 0.96
CA VAL A 114 -13.83 12.16 0.58
C VAL A 114 -15.19 12.85 0.52
N LEU A 115 -15.52 13.65 1.54
CA LEU A 115 -16.78 14.40 1.58
C LEU A 115 -16.85 15.43 0.45
N SER A 116 -15.77 16.13 0.17
CA SER A 116 -15.71 17.09 -0.95
C SER A 116 -15.94 16.38 -2.28
N ALA A 117 -15.32 15.21 -2.50
CA ALA A 117 -15.55 14.41 -3.70
C ALA A 117 -17.01 13.95 -3.82
N ALA A 118 -17.63 13.50 -2.72
CA ALA A 118 -19.03 13.10 -2.70
C ALA A 118 -19.99 14.28 -3.00
N LEU A 119 -19.72 15.47 -2.44
CA LEU A 119 -20.49 16.68 -2.71
C LEU A 119 -20.37 17.12 -4.18
N LEU A 120 -19.16 17.06 -4.75
CA LEU A 120 -18.95 17.33 -6.18
C LEU A 120 -19.68 16.30 -7.06
N ALA A 121 -19.64 15.02 -6.69
CA ALA A 121 -20.36 13.97 -7.40
C ALA A 121 -21.88 14.21 -7.34
N HIS A 122 -22.42 14.59 -6.19
CA HIS A 122 -23.82 14.95 -6.05
C HIS A 122 -24.20 16.18 -6.90
N ALA A 123 -23.36 17.22 -6.89
CA ALA A 123 -23.55 18.40 -7.74
C ALA A 123 -23.52 18.06 -9.24
N ALA A 124 -22.82 16.99 -9.64
CA ALA A 124 -22.80 16.46 -11.00
C ALA A 124 -23.97 15.49 -11.31
N GLY A 125 -24.97 15.37 -10.43
CA GLY A 125 -26.14 14.51 -10.60
C GLY A 125 -26.00 13.11 -9.98
N GLY A 126 -24.94 12.87 -9.20
CA GLY A 126 -24.76 11.65 -8.42
C GLY A 126 -25.68 11.58 -7.18
N PRO A 127 -25.68 10.42 -6.49
CA PRO A 127 -26.52 10.22 -5.31
C PRO A 127 -26.20 11.21 -4.19
N ALA A 128 -27.22 11.59 -3.44
CA ALA A 128 -27.08 12.46 -2.27
C ALA A 128 -26.42 11.70 -1.12
N LEU A 129 -25.70 12.42 -0.25
CA LEU A 129 -25.19 11.86 0.99
C LEU A 129 -26.36 11.46 1.90
N SER A 130 -26.42 10.17 2.27
CA SER A 130 -27.49 9.61 3.07
C SER A 130 -26.94 8.98 4.35
N TRP A 131 -27.48 9.44 5.49
CA TRP A 131 -27.20 8.83 6.79
C TRP A 131 -27.77 7.42 6.91
N ALA A 132 -28.81 7.07 6.14
CA ALA A 132 -29.39 5.74 6.14
C ALA A 132 -28.41 4.75 5.50
N ASP A 133 -27.87 5.10 4.33
CA ASP A 133 -26.93 4.28 3.56
C ASP A 133 -25.66 4.02 4.37
N ALA A 134 -25.13 5.04 5.06
CA ALA A 134 -23.97 4.87 5.94
C ALA A 134 -24.23 3.86 7.07
N LYS A 135 -25.44 3.86 7.66
CA LYS A 135 -25.82 2.88 8.70
C LYS A 135 -26.00 1.49 8.14
N GLU A 136 -26.54 1.37 6.93
CA GLU A 136 -26.70 0.10 6.24
C GLU A 136 -25.34 -0.55 5.95
N VAL A 137 -24.38 0.19 5.38
CA VAL A 137 -23.01 -0.30 5.17
C VAL A 137 -22.37 -0.81 6.46
N MET A 138 -22.52 -0.06 7.57
CA MET A 138 -22.00 -0.52 8.87
C MET A 138 -22.72 -1.77 9.37
N ARG A 139 -24.03 -1.89 9.19
CA ARG A 139 -24.81 -3.06 9.59
C ARG A 139 -24.36 -4.30 8.79
N ASP A 140 -24.20 -4.16 7.49
CA ASP A 140 -23.84 -5.24 6.58
C ASP A 140 -22.39 -5.72 6.83
N ALA A 141 -21.53 -4.82 7.32
CA ALA A 141 -20.19 -5.14 7.82
C ALA A 141 -20.18 -5.84 9.21
N GLY A 142 -21.33 -6.15 9.79
CA GLY A 142 -21.46 -6.77 11.12
C GLY A 142 -21.56 -5.76 12.28
N GLY A 143 -21.90 -4.50 11.97
CA GLY A 143 -22.06 -3.41 12.93
C GLY A 143 -20.86 -2.45 12.99
N PRO A 144 -21.00 -1.30 13.67
CA PRO A 144 -19.98 -0.25 13.68
C PRO A 144 -18.60 -0.70 14.19
N ALA A 145 -18.56 -1.58 15.19
CA ALA A 145 -17.32 -2.10 15.73
C ALA A 145 -16.59 -3.01 14.72
N ALA A 146 -17.32 -3.92 14.07
CA ALA A 146 -16.77 -4.82 13.05
C ALA A 146 -16.31 -4.04 11.81
N PHE A 147 -17.06 -3.02 11.40
CA PHE A 147 -16.67 -2.08 10.35
C PHE A 147 -15.35 -1.37 10.69
N LEU A 148 -15.20 -0.81 11.90
CA LEU A 148 -13.96 -0.14 12.30
C LEU A 148 -12.77 -1.10 12.38
N ILE A 149 -12.98 -2.31 12.93
CA ILE A 149 -11.93 -3.33 13.02
C ILE A 149 -11.49 -3.76 11.63
N SER A 150 -12.43 -4.07 10.73
CA SER A 150 -12.11 -4.44 9.36
C SER A 150 -11.37 -3.31 8.64
N MET A 151 -11.84 -2.07 8.75
CA MET A 151 -11.18 -0.89 8.15
C MET A 151 -9.72 -0.74 8.59
N VAL A 152 -9.42 -0.94 9.87
CA VAL A 152 -8.05 -0.82 10.41
C VAL A 152 -7.18 -2.03 10.03
N LEU A 153 -7.75 -3.24 10.07
CA LEU A 153 -7.02 -4.47 9.85
C LEU A 153 -6.71 -4.71 8.36
N SER A 154 -7.69 -4.52 7.49
CA SER A 154 -7.57 -4.79 6.06
C SER A 154 -6.88 -3.67 5.29
N GLY A 155 -6.84 -2.45 5.84
CA GLY A 155 -6.15 -1.31 5.23
C GLY A 155 -4.81 -1.01 5.92
N PRO A 156 -4.74 -0.11 6.92
CA PRO A 156 -3.46 0.38 7.44
C PRO A 156 -2.54 -0.73 7.99
N LEU A 157 -3.07 -1.72 8.70
CA LEU A 157 -2.23 -2.68 9.40
C LEU A 157 -1.61 -3.73 8.45
N SER A 158 -2.36 -4.17 7.44
CA SER A 158 -1.93 -5.13 6.42
C SER A 158 -0.99 -4.51 5.38
N GLU A 159 -1.18 -3.22 5.04
CA GLU A 159 -0.50 -2.60 3.90
C GLU A 159 0.68 -1.69 4.27
N GLU A 160 0.51 -0.84 5.29
CA GLU A 160 1.45 0.25 5.59
C GLU A 160 2.87 -0.23 5.95
N PRO A 161 3.07 -1.35 6.67
CA PRO A 161 4.42 -1.89 6.92
C PRO A 161 5.19 -2.20 5.63
N GLY A 162 4.48 -2.60 4.57
CA GLY A 162 5.05 -2.81 3.24
C GLY A 162 5.33 -1.50 2.53
N TRP A 163 4.29 -0.72 2.25
CA TRP A 163 4.41 0.48 1.42
C TRP A 163 5.26 1.58 2.06
N ARG A 164 5.01 1.90 3.34
CA ARG A 164 5.75 2.96 4.06
C ARG A 164 6.98 2.43 4.77
N GLY A 165 6.91 1.24 5.35
CA GLY A 165 8.03 0.67 6.09
C GLY A 165 9.15 0.10 5.20
N THR A 166 8.80 -0.43 4.03
CA THR A 166 9.76 -1.17 3.18
C THR A 166 10.02 -0.50 1.83
N ALA A 167 8.98 -0.20 1.06
CA ALA A 167 9.12 0.34 -0.30
C ALA A 167 9.57 1.81 -0.29
N TYR A 168 8.87 2.67 0.44
CA TYR A 168 9.11 4.11 0.44
C TYR A 168 10.57 4.50 0.78
N PRO A 169 11.22 3.99 1.85
CA PRO A 169 12.59 4.39 2.19
C PRO A 169 13.60 3.96 1.11
N ARG A 170 13.40 2.79 0.49
CA ARG A 170 14.26 2.27 -0.59
C ARG A 170 14.12 3.09 -1.87
N MET A 171 12.89 3.48 -2.21
CA MET A 171 12.62 4.37 -3.33
C MET A 171 13.20 5.77 -3.08
N ARG A 172 13.05 6.31 -1.86
CA ARG A 172 13.57 7.63 -1.46
C ARG A 172 15.09 7.72 -1.44
N ALA A 173 15.80 6.60 -1.36
CA ALA A 173 17.27 6.55 -1.47
C ALA A 173 17.78 6.97 -2.86
N SER A 174 16.94 6.89 -3.90
CA SER A 174 17.33 7.22 -5.28
C SER A 174 16.39 8.19 -6.00
N MET A 175 15.19 8.44 -5.46
CA MET A 175 14.16 9.27 -6.09
C MET A 175 13.66 10.38 -5.15
N GLY A 176 13.38 11.57 -5.70
CA GLY A 176 12.70 12.70 -5.02
C GLY A 176 11.30 12.35 -4.46
N ARG A 177 10.80 13.10 -3.46
CA ARG A 177 9.52 12.79 -2.78
C ARG A 177 8.35 12.74 -3.77
N PHE A 178 8.28 13.72 -4.66
CA PHE A 178 7.27 13.80 -5.71
C PHE A 178 7.29 12.57 -6.62
N ARG A 179 8.47 12.18 -7.10
CA ARG A 179 8.64 10.99 -7.96
C ARG A 179 8.23 9.70 -7.26
N VAL A 180 8.59 9.53 -5.97
CA VAL A 180 8.13 8.37 -5.18
C VAL A 180 6.62 8.38 -5.03
N GLY A 181 6.02 9.55 -4.79
CA GLY A 181 4.56 9.71 -4.73
C GLY A 181 3.88 9.27 -6.03
N LEU A 182 4.38 9.72 -7.18
CA LEU A 182 3.85 9.32 -8.49
C LEU A 182 3.98 7.82 -8.74
N VAL A 183 5.16 7.25 -8.48
CA VAL A 183 5.41 5.82 -8.70
C VAL A 183 4.55 4.96 -7.79
N LEU A 184 4.46 5.26 -6.49
CA LEU A 184 3.58 4.53 -5.58
C LEU A 184 2.10 4.75 -5.91
N GLY A 185 1.74 5.94 -6.37
CA GLY A 185 0.39 6.26 -6.84
C GLY A 185 -0.05 5.44 -8.06
N VAL A 186 0.88 4.89 -8.84
CA VAL A 186 0.59 3.95 -9.94
C VAL A 186 0.66 2.50 -9.46
N ILE A 187 1.67 2.14 -8.67
CA ILE A 187 1.85 0.75 -8.19
C ILE A 187 0.66 0.31 -7.33
N TRP A 188 0.18 1.18 -6.44
CA TRP A 188 -0.89 0.85 -5.50
C TRP A 188 -2.21 0.49 -6.19
N PRO A 189 -2.78 1.26 -7.15
CA PRO A 189 -3.98 0.84 -7.87
C PRO A 189 -3.74 -0.39 -8.76
N VAL A 190 -2.54 -0.54 -9.35
CA VAL A 190 -2.20 -1.75 -10.12
C VAL A 190 -2.21 -2.99 -9.22
N TRP A 191 -1.76 -2.88 -7.98
CA TRP A 191 -1.85 -3.97 -7.01
C TRP A 191 -3.31 -4.40 -6.83
N HIS A 192 -4.26 -3.47 -6.71
CA HIS A 192 -5.70 -3.75 -6.52
C HIS A 192 -6.43 -4.35 -7.74
N LEU A 193 -5.78 -4.50 -8.91
CA LEU A 193 -6.46 -4.92 -10.14
C LEU A 193 -7.31 -6.20 -10.02
N PRO A 194 -6.85 -7.28 -9.33
CA PRO A 194 -7.68 -8.48 -9.20
C PRO A 194 -9.01 -8.25 -8.48
N LEU A 195 -9.08 -7.28 -7.55
CA LEU A 195 -10.29 -7.02 -6.77
C LEU A 195 -11.47 -6.59 -7.65
N PHE A 196 -11.22 -5.94 -8.80
CA PHE A 196 -12.28 -5.60 -9.76
C PHE A 196 -13.04 -6.83 -10.29
N SER A 197 -12.50 -8.04 -10.12
CA SER A 197 -13.14 -9.29 -10.52
C SER A 197 -13.71 -10.11 -9.35
N ILE A 198 -13.74 -9.56 -8.13
CA ILE A 198 -14.32 -10.24 -6.96
C ILE A 198 -15.60 -9.49 -6.54
N ASP A 199 -16.71 -10.20 -6.53
CA ASP A 199 -18.02 -9.65 -6.16
C ASP A 199 -18.04 -9.17 -4.71
N GLY A 200 -18.77 -8.10 -4.42
CA GLY A 200 -18.86 -7.52 -3.07
C GLY A 200 -17.64 -6.72 -2.63
N THR A 201 -16.69 -6.45 -3.54
CA THR A 201 -15.63 -5.46 -3.33
C THR A 201 -16.03 -4.10 -3.89
N VAL A 202 -15.55 -3.03 -3.26
CA VAL A 202 -15.79 -1.65 -3.75
C VAL A 202 -15.25 -1.48 -5.18
N GLN A 203 -14.14 -2.12 -5.51
CA GLN A 203 -13.53 -2.06 -6.84
C GLN A 203 -14.43 -2.67 -7.92
N ASN A 204 -15.06 -3.81 -7.63
CA ASN A 204 -16.01 -4.45 -8.54
C ASN A 204 -17.24 -3.57 -8.79
N GLU A 205 -17.76 -2.91 -7.74
CA GLU A 205 -18.89 -1.97 -7.84
C GLU A 205 -18.58 -0.71 -8.67
N LEU A 206 -17.32 -0.25 -8.66
CA LEU A 206 -16.85 0.86 -9.49
C LEU A 206 -16.87 0.54 -11.00
N GLY A 207 -17.08 -0.73 -11.38
CA GLY A 207 -17.67 -1.06 -12.67
C GLY A 207 -16.72 -1.08 -13.87
N LEU A 208 -15.51 -1.62 -13.73
CA LEU A 208 -14.65 -1.92 -14.90
C LEU A 208 -15.31 -2.94 -15.87
N LYS A 209 -16.30 -3.69 -15.39
CA LYS A 209 -17.11 -4.68 -16.13
C LYS A 209 -18.56 -4.27 -16.36
N ARG A 210 -18.97 -3.03 -16.07
CA ARG A 210 -20.35 -2.61 -16.41
C ARG A 210 -20.47 -2.57 -17.93
N GLU A 211 -21.10 -3.60 -18.50
CA GLU A 211 -21.58 -3.53 -19.87
C GLU A 211 -22.47 -2.28 -20.00
N VAL A 212 -22.19 -1.46 -21.02
CA VAL A 212 -22.95 -0.26 -21.40
C VAL A 212 -24.28 -0.69 -22.05
N GLY A 213 -25.00 -1.62 -21.42
CA GLY A 213 -25.98 -2.48 -22.09
C GLY A 213 -27.42 -2.42 -21.58
N ASP A 214 -27.71 -1.80 -20.43
CA ASP A 214 -29.06 -1.92 -19.84
C ASP A 214 -29.76 -0.57 -19.59
N VAL A 215 -29.81 0.27 -20.63
CA VAL A 215 -30.68 1.47 -20.69
C VAL A 215 -31.92 1.20 -21.57
N ARG A 216 -32.21 -0.05 -21.95
CA ARG A 216 -33.37 -0.30 -22.81
C ARG A 216 -34.09 -1.60 -22.48
N LYS A 217 -34.94 -1.55 -21.46
CA LYS A 217 -36.37 -1.96 -21.54
C LYS A 217 -37.08 -1.75 -20.21
N GLY A 218 -37.94 -0.73 -20.16
CA GLY A 218 -38.84 -0.50 -19.04
C GLY A 218 -39.75 0.71 -19.24
N GLY A 219 -40.13 1.01 -20.49
CA GLY A 219 -41.05 2.08 -20.84
C GLY A 219 -42.20 1.54 -21.68
N THR A 220 -43.40 1.64 -21.13
CA THR A 220 -44.72 1.59 -21.79
C THR A 220 -45.08 0.33 -22.60
N ARG A 221 -45.92 -0.53 -22.02
CA ARG A 221 -47.38 -0.57 -22.23
C ARG A 221 -48.02 -1.56 -21.28
#